data_AF-A0A4R2P4I4-F1
#
_entry.id   AF-A0A4R2P4I4-F1
#
_cell.length_a   1.000
_cell.length_b   1.000
_cell.length_c   1.000
_cell.angle_alpha   90.00
_cell.angle_beta   90.00
_cell.angle_gamma   90.00
#
_symmetry.space_group_name_H-M   'P 1'
#
loop_
_entity.id
_entity.type
_entity.pdbx_description
1 polymer ?
#
loop_
_entity_poly.entity_id
_entity_poly.type
_entity_poly.pdbx_seq_one_letter_code
_entity_poly.pdbx_strand_id
1 'polypeptide(L)'
;MPFRISFKGVAAFLAIVVSANIILLYPLAAMGLSPASSTFVCSSIFGTIGILVVIGKIDGKITSRKQWMTWTALSAVICTLLSYYLTYSTF
;
A
#
# COMPACT_ATOMS: atom_id res chain seq x y z
N MET A 1 -4.58 -13.38 -20.62
CA MET A 1 -3.21 -13.67 -20.15
C MET A 1 -3.25 -13.80 -18.64
N PRO A 2 -2.76 -14.89 -18.02
CA PRO A 2 -2.86 -15.06 -16.58
C PRO A 2 -2.09 -13.92 -15.90
N PHE A 3 -2.74 -13.24 -14.96
CA PHE A 3 -2.12 -12.28 -14.04
C PHE A 3 -1.05 -13.02 -13.22
N ARG A 4 0.16 -13.17 -13.75
CA ARG A 4 1.32 -13.62 -12.98
C ARG A 4 1.76 -12.43 -12.13
N ILE A 5 1.27 -12.41 -10.90
CA ILE A 5 1.85 -11.59 -9.84
C ILE A 5 3.18 -12.25 -9.49
N SER A 6 4.28 -11.52 -9.70
CA SER A 6 5.61 -12.03 -9.37
C SER A 6 5.75 -12.13 -7.85
N PHE A 7 6.18 -13.28 -7.34
CA PHE A 7 6.43 -13.47 -5.89
C PHE A 7 7.41 -12.41 -5.34
N LYS A 8 8.36 -11.96 -6.17
CA LYS A 8 9.28 -10.85 -5.87
C LYS A 8 8.54 -9.53 -5.64
N GLY A 9 7.51 -9.26 -6.43
CA GLY A 9 6.67 -8.07 -6.30
C GLY A 9 5.87 -8.08 -5.00
N VAL A 10 5.29 -9.23 -4.64
CA VAL A 10 4.55 -9.39 -3.38
C VAL A 10 5.48 -9.24 -2.18
N ALA A 11 6.65 -9.86 -2.21
CA ALA A 11 7.64 -9.75 -1.13
C ALA A 11 8.13 -8.31 -0.95
N ALA A 12 8.40 -7.59 -2.05
CA ALA A 12 8.80 -6.18 -1.99
C ALA A 12 7.66 -5.28 -1.49
N PHE A 13 6.41 -5.53 -1.93
CA PHE A 13 5.23 -4.83 -1.42
C PHE A 13 5.11 -4.97 0.10
N LEU A 14 5.13 -6.22 0.58
CA LEU A 14 5.03 -6.54 2.00
C LEU A 14 6.16 -5.91 2.80
N ALA A 15 7.40 -5.99 2.29
CA ALA A 15 8.54 -5.38 2.95
C ALA A 15 8.37 -3.87 3.13
N ILE A 16 7.90 -3.15 2.10
CA ILE A 16 7.64 -1.71 2.15
C ILE A 16 6.54 -1.38 3.16
N VAL A 17 5.40 -2.07 3.10
CA VAL A 17 4.26 -1.79 3.96
C VAL A 17 4.54 -2.11 5.43
N VAL A 18 5.24 -3.22 5.69
CA VAL A 18 5.60 -3.63 7.06
C VAL A 18 6.64 -2.69 7.65
N SER A 19 7.72 -2.39 6.90
CA SER A 19 8.75 -1.46 7.38
C SER A 19 8.18 -0.06 7.61
N ALA A 20 7.30 0.42 6.73
CA ALA A 20 6.62 1.69 6.92
C ALA A 20 5.73 1.69 8.15
N ASN A 21 4.91 0.66 8.37
CA ASN A 21 4.09 0.58 9.59
C ASN A 21 4.97 0.51 10.85
N ILE A 22 6.07 -0.24 10.87
CA ILE A 22 6.95 -0.30 12.06
C ILE A 22 7.56 1.08 12.36
N ILE A 23 7.98 1.83 11.33
CA ILE A 23 8.67 3.11 11.50
C ILE A 23 7.70 4.26 11.76
N LEU A 24 6.56 4.32 11.04
CA LEU A 24 5.63 5.45 11.11
C LEU A 24 4.52 5.28 12.14
N LEU A 25 4.20 4.06 12.59
CA LEU A 25 3.14 3.90 13.58
C LEU A 25 3.54 4.52 14.93
N TYR A 26 4.82 4.47 15.28
CA TYR A 26 5.35 5.09 16.50
C TYR A 26 5.23 6.62 16.54
N PRO A 27 5.69 7.38 15.51
CA PRO A 27 5.49 8.83 15.48
C PRO A 27 4.02 9.22 15.34
N LEU A 28 3.19 8.47 14.60
CA LEU A 28 1.76 8.79 14.51
C LEU A 28 1.03 8.57 15.85
N ALA A 29 1.38 7.51 16.59
CA ALA A 29 0.88 7.30 17.95
C ALA A 29 1.37 8.40 18.90
N ALA A 30 2.62 8.86 18.75
CA ALA A 30 3.17 9.98 19.52
C ALA A 30 2.47 11.33 19.23
N MET A 31 1.87 11.48 18.05
CA MET A 31 1.02 12.64 17.69
C MET A 31 -0.40 12.57 18.27
N GLY A 32 -0.73 11.52 19.06
CA GLY A 32 -2.02 11.38 19.72
C GLY A 32 -3.13 10.79 18.84
N LEU A 33 -2.80 10.26 17.64
CA LEU A 33 -3.78 9.50 16.86
C LEU A 33 -4.03 8.14 17.52
N SER A 34 -5.30 7.71 17.49
CA SER A 34 -5.67 6.34 17.84
C SER A 34 -4.83 5.34 17.02
N PRO A 35 -4.40 4.22 17.61
CA PRO A 35 -3.63 3.19 16.91
C PRO A 35 -4.31 2.78 15.60
N ALA A 36 -5.63 2.56 15.63
CA ALA A 36 -6.44 2.21 14.46
C ALA A 36 -6.31 3.23 13.32
N SER A 37 -6.47 4.52 13.63
CA SER A 37 -6.38 5.61 12.64
C SER A 37 -4.96 5.74 12.06
N SER A 38 -3.95 5.52 12.89
CA SER A 38 -2.54 5.56 12.49
C SER A 38 -2.21 4.44 11.52
N THR A 39 -2.63 3.20 11.84
CA THR A 39 -2.47 2.04 10.95
C THR A 39 -3.22 2.23 9.65
N PHE A 40 -4.43 2.83 9.71
CA PHE A 40 -5.26 3.08 8.54
C PHE A 40 -4.57 4.01 7.53
N VAL A 41 -4.10 5.17 8.00
CA VAL A 41 -3.43 6.18 7.15
C VAL A 41 -2.12 5.62 6.62
N CYS A 42 -1.32 5.00 7.48
CA CYS A 42 -0.02 4.47 7.10
C CYS A 42 -0.16 3.34 6.07
N SER A 43 -1.06 2.38 6.29
CA SER A 43 -1.28 1.28 5.36
C SER A 43 -1.88 1.73 4.02
N SER A 44 -2.74 2.75 4.02
CA SER A 44 -3.31 3.28 2.77
C SER A 44 -2.24 3.97 1.91
N ILE A 45 -1.43 4.85 2.51
CA ILE A 45 -0.40 5.61 1.78
C ILE A 45 0.72 4.67 1.32
N PHE A 46 1.29 3.89 2.23
CA PHE A 46 2.41 3.01 1.89
C PHE A 46 1.98 1.78 1.08
N GLY A 47 0.73 1.33 1.22
CA GLY A 47 0.15 0.34 0.33
C GLY A 47 0.11 0.87 -1.11
N THR A 48 -0.38 2.09 -1.31
CA THR A 48 -0.46 2.70 -2.65
C THR A 48 0.94 2.86 -3.26
N ILE A 49 1.90 3.38 -2.48
CA ILE A 49 3.30 3.54 -2.91
C ILE A 49 3.94 2.19 -3.22
N GLY A 50 3.75 1.19 -2.35
CA GLY A 50 4.30 -0.15 -2.51
C GLY A 50 3.80 -0.79 -3.81
N ILE A 51 2.50 -0.71 -4.09
CA ILE A 51 1.92 -1.23 -5.34
C ILE A 51 2.50 -0.49 -6.55
N LEU A 52 2.60 0.84 -6.50
CA LEU A 52 3.17 1.62 -7.60
C LEU A 52 4.64 1.29 -7.88
N VAL A 53 5.44 1.10 -6.83
CA VAL A 53 6.85 0.69 -6.96
C VAL A 53 6.94 -0.71 -7.56
N VAL A 54 6.09 -1.65 -7.11
CA VAL A 54 6.10 -3.02 -7.61
C VAL A 54 5.67 -3.07 -9.07
N ILE A 55 4.56 -2.45 -9.43
CA ILE A 55 4.03 -2.49 -10.80
C ILE A 55 4.93 -1.70 -11.76
N GLY A 56 5.46 -0.55 -11.31
CA GLY A 56 6.31 0.32 -12.10
C GLY A 56 7.75 -0.18 -12.26
N LYS A 57 8.42 -0.58 -11.17
CA LYS A 57 9.84 -0.93 -11.20
C LYS A 57 10.15 -2.42 -11.18
N ILE A 58 9.31 -3.25 -10.54
CA ILE A 58 9.62 -4.68 -10.38
C ILE A 58 9.00 -5.51 -11.50
N ASP A 59 7.71 -5.28 -11.77
CA ASP A 59 6.97 -5.96 -12.83
C ASP A 59 7.15 -5.27 -14.20
N GLY A 60 7.62 -4.02 -14.22
CA GLY A 60 7.86 -3.25 -15.47
C GLY A 60 6.59 -3.08 -16.33
N LYS A 61 5.40 -3.17 -15.73
CA LYS A 61 4.12 -3.21 -16.44
C LYS A 61 3.61 -1.84 -16.87
N ILE A 62 4.26 -0.75 -16.45
CA ILE A 62 3.84 0.62 -16.77
C ILE A 62 4.72 1.18 -17.87
N THR A 63 4.15 1.29 -19.07
CA THR A 63 4.83 1.87 -20.24
C THR A 63 4.30 3.25 -20.61
N SER A 64 3.16 3.67 -20.06
CA SER A 64 2.53 4.96 -20.38
C SER A 64 2.08 5.75 -19.15
N ARG A 65 2.14 7.08 -19.24
CA ARG A 65 1.66 8.02 -18.20
C ARG A 65 0.18 7.83 -17.86
N LYS A 66 -0.65 7.48 -18.85
CA LYS A 66 -2.08 7.15 -18.62
C LYS A 66 -2.24 5.91 -17.76
N GLN A 67 -1.48 4.84 -18.04
CA GLN A 67 -1.48 3.64 -17.22
C GLN A 67 -0.98 3.93 -15.80
N TRP A 68 0.03 4.78 -15.65
CA TRP A 68 0.52 5.20 -14.33
C TRP A 68 -0.58 5.83 -13.49
N MET A 69 -1.32 6.80 -14.05
CA MET A 69 -2.49 7.40 -13.36
C MET A 69 -3.58 6.39 -13.02
N THR A 70 -3.95 5.51 -13.96
CA THR A 70 -4.99 4.50 -13.73
C THR A 70 -4.58 3.53 -12.61
N TRP A 71 -3.32 3.09 -12.60
CA TRP A 71 -2.80 2.21 -11.55
C TRP A 71 -2.68 2.91 -10.20
N THR A 72 -2.30 4.20 -10.16
CA THR A 72 -2.31 5.00 -8.93
C THR A 72 -3.73 5.11 -8.35
N ALA A 73 -4.72 5.42 -9.20
CA ALA A 73 -6.10 5.54 -8.75
C ALA A 73 -6.66 4.20 -8.24
N LEU A 74 -6.43 3.10 -8.98
CA LEU A 74 -6.86 1.76 -8.57
C LEU A 74 -6.18 1.31 -7.27
N SER A 75 -4.86 1.50 -7.17
CA SER A 75 -4.12 1.12 -5.96
C SER A 75 -4.53 1.94 -4.74
N ALA A 76 -4.81 3.24 -4.91
CA ALA A 76 -5.32 4.08 -3.85
C ALA A 76 -6.68 3.58 -3.35
N VAL A 77 -7.64 3.30 -4.25
CA VAL A 77 -8.96 2.81 -3.87
C VAL A 77 -8.88 1.46 -3.17
N ILE A 78 -8.12 0.51 -3.72
CA ILE A 78 -7.96 -0.82 -3.15
C ILE A 78 -7.27 -0.75 -1.78
N CYS A 79 -6.18 0.02 -1.66
CA CYS A 79 -5.47 0.14 -0.38
C CYS A 79 -6.32 0.83 0.68
N THR A 80 -7.10 1.84 0.31
CA THR A 80 -7.99 2.53 1.25
C THR A 80 -9.11 1.61 1.74
N LEU A 81 -9.75 0.85 0.83
CA LEU A 81 -10.78 -0.12 1.18
C LEU A 81 -10.22 -1.26 2.05
N LEU A 82 -9.06 -1.81 1.67
CA LEU A 82 -8.42 -2.90 2.40
C LEU A 82 -7.98 -2.43 3.79
N SER A 83 -7.42 -1.23 3.88
CA SER A 83 -7.01 -0.63 5.14
C SER A 83 -8.20 -0.34 6.04
N TYR A 84 -9.31 0.15 5.49
CA TYR A 84 -10.56 0.35 6.22
C TYR A 84 -11.10 -0.98 6.76
N TYR A 85 -11.16 -2.01 5.91
CA TYR A 85 -11.62 -3.33 6.31
C TYR A 85 -10.74 -3.93 7.41
N LEU A 86 -9.42 -3.92 7.23
CA LEU A 86 -8.47 -4.46 8.21
C LEU A 86 -8.45 -3.71 9.54
N THR A 87 -8.79 -2.43 9.54
CA THR A 87 -8.76 -1.57 10.74
C THR A 87 -10.08 -1.60 11.50
N TYR A 88 -11.21 -1.63 10.79
CA TYR A 88 -12.53 -1.47 11.40
C TYR A 88 -13.37 -2.75 11.42
N SER A 89 -13.04 -3.79 10.63
CA SER A 89 -13.73 -5.07 10.69
C SER A 89 -13.09 -6.08 11.66
N THR A 90 -11.93 -5.75 12.22
CA THR A 90 -11.21 -6.56 13.23
C THR A 90 -11.54 -6.16 14.67
N PHE A 91 -12.37 -5.13 14.85
CA PHE A 91 -12.97 -4.71 16.11
C PHE A 91 -14.48 -4.97 16.07
#